data_AF-A0A922YZU6-F1
#
_entry.id   AF-A0A922YZU6-F1
#
_cell.length_a   1.000
_cell.length_b   1.000
_cell.length_c   1.000
_cell.angle_alpha   90.00
_cell.angle_beta   90.00
_cell.angle_gamma   90.00
#
_symmetry.space_group_name_H-M   'P 1'
#
loop_
_entity.id
_entity.type
_entity.pdbx_description
1 polymer ?
#
loop_
_entity_poly.entity_id
_entity_poly.type
_entity_poly.pdbx_seq_one_letter_code
_entity_poly.pdbx_strand_id
1 'polypeptide(L)'
;MALWARLDGDVVIETFEHDGDPSPLFDPSWAWIEAPAGTVQHSVRDGGDWVHPPAPPAPEPAPAERILQVSPPTFLLLFSPTERLAIRAARAYAGSDSAALQVKAVLEDWFAIIEDPRLQYVDLALQATQDGLDFLVTVGLLTAPRAAEIKQGVAR
;
A
#
# COMPACT_ATOMS: atom_id res chain seq x y z
N MET A 1 -40.11 6.99 0.25
CA MET A 1 -39.70 5.73 -0.39
C MET A 1 -39.70 4.60 0.61
N ALA A 2 -40.63 3.67 0.43
CA ALA A 2 -40.67 2.42 1.19
C ALA A 2 -39.73 1.40 0.52
N LEU A 3 -39.25 0.44 1.29
CA LEU A 3 -38.49 -0.69 0.78
C LEU A 3 -39.45 -1.86 0.59
N TRP A 4 -39.40 -2.50 -0.57
CA TRP A 4 -40.17 -3.69 -0.90
C TRP A 4 -39.23 -4.86 -1.08
N ALA A 5 -39.60 -6.03 -0.58
CA ALA A 5 -38.85 -7.26 -0.75
C ALA A 5 -39.66 -8.30 -1.52
N ARG A 6 -39.01 -8.98 -2.45
CA ARG A 6 -39.51 -10.20 -3.07
C ARG A 6 -38.93 -11.39 -2.31
N LEU A 7 -39.80 -12.32 -1.92
CA LEU A 7 -39.43 -13.53 -1.19
C LEU A 7 -39.50 -14.76 -2.10
N ASP A 8 -38.59 -15.71 -1.88
CA ASP A 8 -38.76 -17.12 -2.26
C ASP A 8 -38.74 -17.96 -0.98
N GLY A 9 -39.90 -18.53 -0.64
CA GLY A 9 -40.17 -19.00 0.72
C GLY A 9 -40.03 -17.85 1.73
N ASP A 10 -39.12 -18.00 2.68
CA ASP A 10 -38.82 -17.01 3.71
C ASP A 10 -37.57 -16.17 3.41
N VAL A 11 -36.93 -16.35 2.24
CA VAL A 11 -35.67 -15.68 1.90
C VAL A 11 -35.91 -14.51 0.95
N VAL A 12 -35.35 -13.35 1.28
CA VAL A 12 -35.34 -12.18 0.40
C VAL A 12 -34.43 -12.45 -0.78
N ILE A 13 -35.01 -12.50 -1.96
CA ILE A 13 -34.26 -12.65 -3.20
C ILE A 13 -34.05 -11.33 -3.91
N GLU A 14 -34.83 -10.30 -3.58
CA GLU A 14 -34.73 -9.00 -4.23
C GLU A 14 -35.30 -7.89 -3.33
N THR A 15 -34.72 -6.70 -3.42
CA THR A 15 -35.17 -5.51 -2.71
C THR A 15 -35.34 -4.36 -3.69
N PHE A 16 -36.43 -3.60 -3.56
CA PHE A 16 -36.77 -2.50 -4.46
C PHE A 16 -37.34 -1.33 -3.69
N GLU A 17 -36.80 -0.13 -3.90
CA GLU A 17 -37.29 1.08 -3.23
C GLU A 17 -38.31 1.80 -4.10
N HIS A 18 -39.52 2.02 -3.57
CA HIS A 18 -40.61 2.67 -4.30
C HIS A 18 -41.61 3.34 -3.34
N ASP A 19 -42.31 4.38 -3.79
CA ASP A 19 -43.25 5.15 -2.95
C ASP A 19 -44.62 4.49 -2.74
N GLY A 20 -44.88 3.36 -3.41
CA GLY A 20 -46.09 2.55 -3.25
C GLY A 20 -45.88 1.12 -3.76
N ASP A 21 -46.92 0.30 -3.78
CA ASP A 21 -46.84 -1.09 -4.23
C ASP A 21 -46.21 -1.20 -5.63
N PRO A 22 -45.04 -1.85 -5.76
CA PRO A 22 -44.32 -1.95 -7.02
C PRO A 22 -44.82 -3.11 -7.88
N SER A 23 -45.75 -3.95 -7.40
CA SER A 23 -46.28 -5.10 -8.15
C SER A 23 -46.71 -4.78 -9.59
N PRO A 24 -47.35 -3.62 -9.90
CA PRO A 24 -47.70 -3.26 -11.28
C PRO A 24 -46.50 -3.01 -12.22
N LEU A 25 -45.29 -2.84 -11.68
CA LEU A 25 -44.07 -2.57 -12.44
C LEU A 25 -43.32 -3.84 -12.85
N PHE A 26 -43.67 -4.99 -12.28
CA PHE A 26 -42.95 -6.25 -12.44
C PHE A 26 -43.86 -7.37 -12.96
N ASP A 27 -43.30 -8.56 -13.15
CA ASP A 27 -44.06 -9.73 -13.58
C ASP A 27 -45.20 -10.02 -12.58
N PRO A 28 -46.45 -10.26 -13.02
CA PRO A 28 -47.58 -10.51 -12.13
C PRO A 28 -47.43 -11.74 -11.22
N SER A 29 -46.51 -12.66 -11.54
CA SER A 29 -46.19 -13.80 -10.68
C SER A 29 -45.32 -13.44 -9.47
N TRP A 30 -44.77 -12.23 -9.42
CA TRP A 30 -43.90 -11.79 -8.33
C TRP A 30 -44.72 -11.15 -7.22
N ALA A 31 -44.57 -11.68 -6.01
CA ALA A 31 -45.15 -11.12 -4.81
C ALA A 31 -44.14 -10.20 -4.12
N TRP A 32 -44.51 -8.94 -3.97
CA TRP A 32 -43.75 -7.95 -3.20
C TRP A 32 -44.42 -7.70 -1.86
N ILE A 33 -43.61 -7.59 -0.81
CA ILE A 33 -44.06 -7.17 0.51
C ILE A 33 -43.28 -5.96 0.97
N GLU A 34 -43.91 -5.09 1.74
CA GLU A 34 -43.20 -3.99 2.39
C GLU A 34 -42.23 -4.56 3.44
N ALA A 35 -40.97 -4.14 3.37
CA ALA A 35 -39.88 -4.60 4.21
C ALA A 35 -39.33 -3.44 5.06
N PRO A 36 -38.82 -3.72 6.28
CA PRO A 36 -38.16 -2.70 7.09
C PRO A 36 -36.96 -2.09 6.36
N ALA A 37 -36.72 -0.80 6.61
CA ALA A 37 -35.54 -0.11 6.09
C ALA A 37 -34.25 -0.84 6.49
N GLY A 38 -33.33 -0.99 5.54
CA GLY A 38 -32.08 -1.74 5.73
C GLY A 38 -32.17 -3.23 5.45
N THR A 39 -33.34 -3.75 5.06
CA THR A 39 -33.44 -5.12 4.54
C THR A 39 -32.56 -5.28 3.32
N VAL A 40 -31.68 -6.28 3.35
CA VAL A 40 -30.78 -6.61 2.24
C VAL A 40 -31.20 -7.92 1.58
N GLN A 41 -30.73 -8.14 0.36
CA GLN A 41 -30.83 -9.43 -0.30
C GLN A 41 -30.25 -10.54 0.59
N HIS A 42 -30.86 -11.73 0.54
CA HIS A 42 -30.57 -12.89 1.40
C HIS A 42 -30.93 -12.74 2.88
N SER A 43 -31.65 -11.68 3.26
CA SER A 43 -32.28 -11.66 4.58
C SER A 43 -33.34 -12.76 4.68
N VAL A 44 -33.54 -13.34 5.87
CA VAL A 44 -34.57 -14.34 6.13
C VAL A 44 -35.67 -13.74 6.98
N ARG A 45 -36.93 -13.97 6.62
CA ARG A 45 -38.10 -13.59 7.40
C ARG A 45 -38.51 -14.76 8.29
N ASP A 46 -38.20 -14.70 9.58
CA ASP A 46 -38.52 -15.75 10.56
C ASP A 46 -39.56 -15.24 11.57
N GLY A 47 -40.77 -15.80 11.56
CA GLY A 47 -41.80 -15.47 12.56
C GLY A 47 -42.26 -14.00 12.62
N GLY A 48 -41.91 -13.18 11.62
CA GLY A 48 -42.15 -11.73 11.60
C GLY A 48 -40.89 -10.88 11.78
N ASP A 49 -39.79 -11.49 12.21
CA ASP A 49 -38.47 -10.86 12.32
C ASP A 49 -37.69 -10.98 11.02
N TRP A 50 -36.79 -10.02 10.76
CA TRP A 50 -35.92 -9.99 9.57
C TRP A 50 -34.48 -10.21 10.00
N VAL A 51 -33.92 -11.37 9.64
CA VAL A 51 -32.56 -11.77 9.96
C VAL A 51 -31.67 -11.49 8.75
N HIS A 52 -30.81 -10.48 8.87
CA HIS A 52 -29.88 -10.13 7.79
C HIS A 52 -28.69 -11.09 7.74
N PRO A 53 -28.13 -11.37 6.54
CA PRO A 53 -26.88 -12.08 6.41
C PRO A 53 -25.75 -11.30 7.11
N PRO A 54 -24.71 -11.99 7.59
CA PRO A 54 -23.53 -11.30 8.12
C PRO A 54 -22.95 -10.39 7.05
N ALA A 55 -22.61 -9.15 7.43
CA ALA A 55 -21.93 -8.24 6.54
C ALA A 55 -20.61 -8.88 6.03
N PRO A 56 -20.25 -8.72 4.75
CA PRO A 56 -18.96 -9.16 4.27
C PRO A 56 -17.84 -8.55 5.12
N PRO A 57 -16.76 -9.29 5.43
CA PRO A 57 -15.61 -8.70 6.09
C PRO A 57 -15.09 -7.53 5.25
N ALA A 58 -14.67 -6.45 5.91
CA ALA A 58 -14.03 -5.33 5.22
C ALA A 58 -12.82 -5.86 4.42
N PRO A 59 -12.61 -5.38 3.18
CA PRO A 59 -11.44 -5.79 2.41
C PRO A 59 -10.17 -5.39 3.17
N GLU A 60 -9.23 -6.33 3.28
CA GLU A 60 -7.91 -6.05 3.85
C GLU A 60 -7.18 -5.04 2.95
N PRO A 61 -6.48 -4.03 3.50
CA PRO A 61 -5.69 -3.10 2.68
C PRO A 61 -4.68 -3.87 1.84
N ALA A 62 -4.69 -3.63 0.53
CA ALA A 62 -3.73 -4.24 -0.37
C ALA A 62 -2.28 -3.88 0.07
N PRO A 63 -1.33 -4.83 0.03
CA PRO A 63 0.07 -4.52 0.29
C PRO A 63 0.54 -3.40 -0.64
N ALA A 64 1.20 -2.38 -0.11
CA ALA A 64 1.79 -1.32 -0.92
C ALA A 64 2.72 -1.93 -1.98
N GLU A 65 2.55 -1.51 -3.24
CA GLU A 65 3.41 -1.98 -4.33
C GLU A 65 4.86 -1.61 -4.03
N ARG A 66 5.75 -2.62 -4.01
CA ARG A 66 7.19 -2.39 -3.83
C ARG A 66 7.75 -1.73 -5.08
N ILE A 67 8.20 -0.49 -4.96
CA ILE A 67 8.93 0.19 -6.03
C ILE A 67 10.37 -0.31 -5.98
N LEU A 68 10.69 -1.33 -6.78
CA LEU A 68 12.03 -1.93 -6.82
C LEU A 68 12.99 -1.19 -7.74
N GLN A 69 12.50 -0.39 -8.68
CA GLN A 69 13.33 0.38 -9.60
C GLN A 69 12.97 1.85 -9.51
N VAL A 70 13.96 2.67 -9.17
CA VAL A 70 13.81 4.11 -8.98
C VAL A 70 14.82 4.84 -9.84
N SER A 71 14.51 6.06 -10.30
CA SER A 71 15.53 6.88 -10.96
C SER A 71 16.65 7.25 -9.95
N PRO A 72 17.88 7.56 -10.39
CA PRO A 72 18.94 7.97 -9.46
C PRO A 72 18.56 9.16 -8.56
N PRO A 73 17.90 10.23 -9.07
CA PRO A 73 17.39 11.29 -8.20
C PRO A 73 16.38 10.79 -7.17
N THR A 74 15.45 9.92 -7.57
CA THR A 74 14.47 9.33 -6.65
C THR A 74 15.15 8.47 -5.59
N PHE A 75 16.18 7.69 -5.95
CA PHE A 75 16.97 6.93 -4.99
C PHE A 75 17.61 7.83 -3.93
N LEU A 76 18.24 8.94 -4.34
CA LEU A 76 18.83 9.90 -3.41
C LEU A 76 17.78 10.59 -2.53
N LEU A 77 16.55 10.72 -3.01
CA LEU A 77 15.41 11.25 -2.26
C LEU A 77 14.83 10.25 -1.25
N LEU A 78 15.14 8.95 -1.35
CA LEU A 78 14.78 7.97 -0.30
C LEU A 78 15.51 8.26 1.01
N PHE A 79 16.68 8.89 0.98
CA PHE A 79 17.42 9.32 2.16
C PHE A 79 16.81 10.60 2.76
N SER A 80 16.92 10.77 4.08
CA SER A 80 16.57 12.03 4.72
C SER A 80 17.61 13.12 4.42
N PRO A 81 17.26 14.42 4.56
CA PRO A 81 18.24 15.50 4.39
C PRO A 81 19.47 15.36 5.29
N THR A 82 19.29 14.90 6.53
CA THR A 82 20.39 14.69 7.49
C THR A 82 21.29 13.52 7.09
N GLU A 83 20.72 12.42 6.59
CA GLU A 83 21.48 11.29 6.04
C GLU A 83 22.33 11.72 4.85
N ARG A 84 21.74 12.48 3.90
CA ARG A 84 22.47 13.01 2.75
C ARG A 84 23.62 13.93 3.16
N LEU A 85 23.43 14.76 4.18
CA LEU A 85 24.50 15.63 4.71
C LEU A 85 25.61 14.82 5.38
N ALA A 86 25.28 13.78 6.14
CA ALA A 86 26.26 12.90 6.77
C ALA A 86 27.09 12.14 5.72
N ILE A 87 26.44 11.59 4.71
CA ILE A 87 27.12 10.92 3.57
C ILE A 87 28.05 11.91 2.85
N ARG A 88 27.56 13.13 2.57
CA ARG A 88 28.38 14.18 1.94
C ARG A 88 29.60 14.54 2.79
N ALA A 89 29.44 14.66 4.10
CA ALA A 89 30.55 14.95 5.00
C ALA A 89 31.59 13.82 5.02
N ALA A 90 31.16 12.56 5.01
CA ALA A 90 32.04 11.40 4.92
C ALA A 90 32.82 11.37 3.59
N ARG A 91 32.14 11.64 2.46
CA ARG A 91 32.76 11.79 1.13
C ARG A 91 33.75 12.96 1.05
N ALA A 92 33.45 14.06 1.74
CA ALA A 92 34.31 15.24 1.79
C ALA A 92 35.48 15.13 2.78
N TYR A 93 35.65 14.00 3.48
CA TYR A 93 36.72 13.84 4.47
C TYR A 93 38.10 14.13 3.85
N ALA A 94 38.88 14.97 4.53
CA ALA A 94 40.20 15.46 4.09
C ALA A 94 41.28 15.32 5.17
N GLY A 95 41.01 14.59 6.25
CA GLY A 95 41.99 14.28 7.28
C GLY A 95 42.93 13.14 6.87
N SER A 96 43.77 12.71 7.80
CA SER A 96 44.78 11.66 7.60
C SER A 96 44.40 10.30 8.19
N ASP A 97 43.22 10.17 8.79
CA ASP A 97 42.79 8.89 9.36
C ASP A 97 42.56 7.85 8.25
N SER A 98 43.32 6.75 8.31
CA SER A 98 43.30 5.73 7.26
C SER A 98 41.95 5.03 7.11
N ALA A 99 41.23 4.82 8.22
CA ALA A 99 39.92 4.17 8.17
C ALA A 99 38.88 5.10 7.53
N ALA A 100 38.87 6.38 7.90
CA ALA A 100 38.00 7.38 7.28
C ALA A 100 38.30 7.59 5.78
N LEU A 101 39.58 7.53 5.39
CA LEU A 101 39.97 7.58 3.97
C LEU A 101 39.48 6.34 3.20
N GLN A 102 39.53 5.16 3.80
CA GLN A 102 38.99 3.94 3.19
C GLN A 102 37.46 4.03 3.04
N VAL A 103 36.75 4.51 4.06
CA VAL A 103 35.30 4.74 3.98
C VAL A 103 34.97 5.70 2.84
N LYS A 104 35.68 6.83 2.76
CA LYS A 104 35.53 7.78 1.64
C LYS A 104 35.72 7.11 0.29
N ALA A 105 36.78 6.32 0.10
CA ALA A 105 37.06 5.67 -1.18
C ALA A 105 35.92 4.73 -1.62
N VAL A 106 35.39 3.93 -0.69
CA VAL A 106 34.25 3.03 -0.96
C VAL A 106 32.99 3.83 -1.29
N LEU A 107 32.71 4.92 -0.56
CA LEU A 107 31.57 5.79 -0.86
C LEU A 107 31.70 6.45 -2.23
N GLU A 108 32.88 6.98 -2.58
CA GLU A 108 33.09 7.61 -3.89
C GLU A 108 32.90 6.62 -5.05
N ASP A 109 33.45 5.41 -4.93
CA ASP A 109 33.30 4.37 -5.95
C ASP A 109 31.83 3.99 -6.17
N TRP A 110 31.10 3.71 -5.08
CA TRP A 110 29.71 3.31 -5.18
C TRP A 110 28.79 4.45 -5.66
N PHE A 111 28.96 5.67 -5.14
CA PHE A 111 28.17 6.81 -5.58
C PHE A 111 28.52 7.25 -7.01
N ALA A 112 29.75 7.03 -7.50
CA ALA A 112 30.08 7.31 -8.90
C ALA A 112 29.23 6.48 -9.89
N ILE A 113 28.85 5.25 -9.52
CA ILE A 113 27.95 4.41 -10.33
C ILE A 113 26.53 4.97 -10.29
N ILE A 114 26.02 5.31 -9.09
CA ILE A 114 24.68 5.85 -8.90
C ILE A 114 24.50 7.20 -9.60
N GLU A 115 25.55 8.04 -9.58
CA GLU A 115 25.56 9.40 -10.13
C GLU A 115 25.93 9.42 -11.63
N ASP A 116 26.16 8.27 -12.28
CA ASP A 116 26.44 8.19 -13.72
C ASP A 116 25.23 8.71 -14.53
N PRO A 117 25.39 9.74 -15.38
CA PRO A 117 24.30 10.28 -16.20
C PRO A 117 23.66 9.28 -17.17
N ARG A 118 24.32 8.15 -17.45
CA ARG A 118 23.82 7.06 -18.31
C ARG A 118 22.93 6.08 -17.54
N LEU A 119 23.01 6.07 -16.20
CA LEU A 119 22.20 5.20 -15.37
C LEU A 119 20.74 5.71 -15.37
N GLN A 120 19.82 4.87 -15.87
CA GLN A 120 18.41 5.23 -15.94
C GLN A 120 17.65 4.88 -14.66
N TYR A 121 18.02 3.75 -14.04
CA TYR A 121 17.36 3.24 -12.84
C TYR A 121 18.38 2.64 -11.88
N VAL A 122 18.16 2.86 -10.59
CA VAL A 122 18.76 2.11 -9.49
C VAL A 122 17.76 1.01 -9.12
N ASP A 123 18.21 -0.23 -9.28
CA ASP A 123 17.45 -1.40 -8.85
C ASP A 123 17.75 -1.67 -7.37
N LEU A 124 16.73 -1.53 -6.52
CA LEU A 124 16.83 -1.76 -5.08
C LEU A 124 17.02 -3.24 -4.77
N ALA A 125 16.56 -4.17 -5.62
CA ALA A 125 16.77 -5.60 -5.42
C ALA A 125 18.17 -6.08 -5.83
N LEU A 126 18.93 -5.26 -6.56
CA LEU A 126 20.29 -5.60 -6.96
C LEU A 126 21.20 -5.74 -5.74
N GLN A 127 21.95 -6.84 -5.66
CA GLN A 127 22.84 -7.13 -4.53
C GLN A 127 23.86 -6.01 -4.29
N ALA A 128 24.40 -5.39 -5.35
CA ALA A 128 25.32 -4.27 -5.22
C ALA A 128 24.67 -3.03 -4.53
N THR A 129 23.39 -2.77 -4.80
CA THR A 129 22.63 -1.71 -4.12
C THR A 129 22.40 -2.08 -2.65
N GLN A 130 22.06 -3.35 -2.39
CA GLN A 130 21.86 -3.87 -1.03
C GLN A 130 23.14 -3.77 -0.19
N ASP A 131 24.27 -4.21 -0.75
CA ASP A 131 25.59 -4.18 -0.11
C ASP A 131 26.04 -2.75 0.18
N GLY A 132 25.80 -1.81 -0.73
CA GLY A 132 26.10 -0.40 -0.50
C GLY A 132 25.28 0.20 0.65
N LEU A 133 24.00 -0.15 0.75
CA LEU A 133 23.15 0.26 1.88
C LEU A 133 23.60 -0.39 3.20
N ASP A 134 24.02 -1.66 3.18
CA ASP A 134 24.56 -2.34 4.37
C ASP A 134 25.94 -1.80 4.78
N PHE A 135 26.74 -1.34 3.81
CA PHE A 135 27.98 -0.62 4.08
C PHE A 135 27.71 0.68 4.85
N LEU A 136 26.70 1.46 4.45
CA LEU A 136 26.29 2.67 5.17
C LEU A 136 25.88 2.38 6.63
N VAL A 137 25.26 1.22 6.90
CA VAL A 137 24.96 0.77 8.27
C VAL A 137 26.25 0.42 9.02
N THR A 138 27.15 -0.30 8.37
CA THR A 138 28.43 -0.74 8.95
C THR A 138 29.29 0.45 9.39
N VAL A 139 29.30 1.54 8.61
CA VAL A 139 30.06 2.76 8.93
C VAL A 139 29.26 3.76 9.79
N GLY A 140 28.06 3.39 10.24
CA GLY A 140 27.24 4.20 11.14
C GLY A 140 26.57 5.42 10.49
N LEU A 141 26.51 5.48 9.16
CA LEU A 141 25.79 6.54 8.43
C LEU A 141 24.29 6.27 8.35
N LEU A 142 23.89 5.01 8.48
CA LEU A 142 22.49 4.57 8.61
C LEU A 142 22.33 3.61 9.80
N THR A 143 21.09 3.43 10.24
CA THR A 143 20.71 2.32 11.12
C THR A 143 20.18 1.15 10.29
N ALA A 144 20.26 -0.08 10.82
CA ALA A 144 19.74 -1.25 10.12
C ALA A 144 18.24 -1.15 9.76
N PRO A 145 17.34 -0.68 10.66
CA PRO A 145 15.94 -0.45 10.29
C PRO A 145 15.80 0.55 9.15
N ARG A 146 16.64 1.59 9.13
CA ARG A 146 16.56 2.62 8.10
C ARG A 146 17.01 2.11 6.73
N ALA A 147 18.06 1.30 6.68
CA ALA A 147 18.46 0.63 5.46
C ALA A 147 17.33 -0.28 4.93
N ALA A 148 16.62 -0.99 5.80
CA ALA A 148 15.48 -1.82 5.40
C ALA A 148 14.33 -1.02 4.77
N GLU A 149 14.00 0.16 5.31
CA GLU A 149 13.01 1.08 4.71
C GLU A 149 13.43 1.51 3.29
N ILE A 150 14.69 1.90 3.11
CA ILE A 150 15.23 2.33 1.80
C ILE A 150 15.24 1.18 0.80
N LYS A 151 15.61 -0.03 1.24
CA LYS A 151 15.59 -1.27 0.43
C LYS A 151 14.18 -1.63 -0.08
N GLN A 152 13.14 -1.13 0.57
CA GLN A 152 11.74 -1.32 0.16
C GLN A 152 11.20 -0.19 -0.72
N GLY A 153 12.00 0.86 -0.97
CA GLY A 153 11.57 2.02 -1.76
C GLY A 153 10.59 2.93 -1.03
N VAL A 154 10.51 2.85 0.30
CA VAL A 154 9.60 3.66 1.11
C VAL A 154 10.20 5.05 1.32
N ALA A 155 9.70 6.02 0.55
CA ALA A 155 9.99 7.44 0.74
C ALA A 155 9.29 7.97 2.00
N ARG A 156 9.86 9.04 2.60
CA ARG A 156 9.24 9.81 3.68
C ARG A 156 8.62 11.09 3.15
#